data_AF-A0A6S7JG11-F1
#
_entry.id   AF-A0A6S7JG11-F1
#
_cell.length_a   1.000
_cell.length_b   1.000
_cell.length_c   1.000
_cell.angle_alpha   90.00
_cell.angle_beta   90.00
_cell.angle_gamma   90.00
#
_symmetry.space_group_name_H-M   'P 1'
#
loop_
_entity.id
_entity.type
_entity.pdbx_description
1 polymer ?
#
loop_
_entity_poly.entity_id
_entity_poly.type
_entity_poly.pdbx_seq_one_letter_code
_entity_poly.pdbx_strand_id
1 'polypeptide(L)'
;MASRYPLGGIDESRFETPVSDELKCCICCKVLNNPKGCPNKHFFCHNCIIRHLQNVDFCPVCRETLTPDTLQDPPSALTRSLSQLRIHCDYPRRGRGLRCKVVVSLGDLQTHVDAECEFNPAAPTYKRPLVRPRPPVLCSPRLTLFSSTKPEDVVSWHSLDAEPLLKHDQVAPEAPGKPSQAPSRLMEKHDFIVLGGRGQDWQSLKSVERFIFREGRWIELPPMNTPRSFAASVLVGNQIVVSGGDIGDTITDSIEILNLDETPLQWITSQAKLPFPLSAHQTVAYQGKLIVIGGYNHRHRNISTTISEVLLTPPYSTDMLWFLPQRRAWHGAELVNDKIFIFGGGSTPITPRDDVFVYDPRANRCSAMPALPYPVQGMATVRWGNKVLLLGGMNEREEELDDVISYDTESGETTRLPAMKQKRGGCCAVNTPTVDTSSTCSSDTSTDTLVALASLRNLNTVERYDFHSHAWQDMPPTREAREFCTAVVSPVNFELEQ
;
A
#
# COMPACT_ATOMS: atom_id res chain seq x y z
N MET A 1 22.72 -28.22 10.21
CA MET A 1 23.54 -27.58 9.15
C MET A 1 22.73 -26.43 8.58
N ALA A 2 23.18 -25.19 8.78
CA ALA A 2 22.48 -24.02 8.23
C ALA A 2 22.53 -24.06 6.70
N SER A 3 21.37 -23.99 6.04
CA SER A 3 21.25 -23.96 4.58
C SER A 3 22.13 -22.85 4.01
N ARG A 4 23.09 -23.21 3.15
CA ARG A 4 23.96 -22.28 2.40
C ARG A 4 23.20 -21.49 1.32
N TYR A 5 21.91 -21.77 1.11
CA TYR A 5 21.09 -21.11 0.10
C TYR A 5 20.19 -20.04 0.71
N PRO A 6 20.04 -18.87 0.05
CA PRO A 6 19.09 -17.83 0.48
C PRO A 6 17.68 -18.40 0.63
N LEU A 7 16.90 -17.78 1.53
CA LEU A 7 15.54 -18.22 1.92
C LEU A 7 14.48 -18.15 0.80
N GLY A 8 14.87 -17.95 -0.47
CA GLY A 8 13.97 -17.82 -1.61
C GLY A 8 14.69 -17.77 -2.96
N GLY A 9 13.99 -17.26 -3.98
CA GLY A 9 14.51 -17.06 -5.33
C GLY A 9 15.57 -15.95 -5.43
N ILE A 10 16.26 -15.92 -6.57
CA ILE A 10 17.32 -14.95 -6.86
C ILE A 10 16.70 -13.66 -7.38
N ASP A 11 17.16 -12.52 -6.84
CA ASP A 11 16.67 -11.21 -7.23
C ASP A 11 16.93 -10.91 -8.72
N GLU A 12 15.88 -10.53 -9.45
CA GLU A 12 15.96 -10.27 -10.89
C GLU A 12 16.89 -9.09 -11.21
N SER A 13 17.03 -8.12 -10.29
CA SER A 13 17.96 -6.99 -10.43
C SER A 13 19.43 -7.39 -10.52
N ARG A 14 19.76 -8.64 -10.21
CA ARG A 14 21.12 -9.18 -10.36
C ARG A 14 21.43 -9.65 -11.78
N PHE A 15 20.46 -9.77 -12.66
CA PHE A 15 20.67 -10.28 -14.01
C PHE A 15 20.89 -9.14 -15.01
N GLU A 16 21.74 -9.35 -16.01
CA GLU A 16 22.02 -8.33 -17.03
C GLU A 16 20.83 -8.04 -17.94
N THR A 17 19.96 -9.05 -18.12
CA THR A 17 18.78 -8.97 -18.98
C THR A 17 17.53 -9.36 -18.21
N PRO A 18 16.36 -8.78 -18.54
CA PRO A 18 15.08 -9.25 -18.00
C PRO A 18 14.95 -10.77 -18.17
N VAL A 19 14.50 -11.44 -17.12
CA VAL A 19 14.39 -12.90 -17.10
C VAL A 19 12.97 -13.29 -17.48
N SER A 20 12.83 -14.30 -18.32
CA SER A 20 11.52 -14.84 -18.70
C SER A 20 10.72 -15.27 -17.46
N ASP A 21 9.42 -14.96 -17.47
CA ASP A 21 8.48 -15.31 -16.41
C ASP A 21 8.39 -16.82 -16.14
N GLU A 22 8.66 -17.66 -17.14
CA GLU A 22 8.70 -19.13 -17.01
C GLU A 22 9.83 -19.61 -16.08
N LEU A 23 10.88 -18.79 -15.91
CA LEU A 23 12.01 -19.06 -15.04
C LEU A 23 11.85 -18.43 -13.66
N LYS A 24 10.68 -17.85 -13.36
CA LYS A 24 10.37 -17.23 -12.07
C LYS A 24 9.51 -18.17 -11.23
N CYS A 25 9.82 -18.24 -9.95
CA CYS A 25 9.01 -18.96 -8.98
C CYS A 25 7.71 -18.18 -8.72
N CYS A 26 6.55 -18.80 -8.90
CA CYS A 26 5.27 -18.13 -8.65
C CYS A 26 4.99 -17.86 -7.16
N ILE A 27 5.67 -18.59 -6.25
CA ILE A 27 5.54 -18.35 -4.81
C ILE A 27 6.28 -17.08 -4.44
N CYS A 28 7.56 -16.94 -4.79
CA CYS A 28 8.39 -15.79 -4.37
C CYS A 28 8.55 -14.68 -5.42
N CYS A 29 7.98 -14.85 -6.61
CA CYS A 29 8.09 -13.97 -7.78
C CYS A 29 9.52 -13.59 -8.20
N LYS A 30 10.52 -14.38 -7.78
CA LYS A 30 11.94 -14.21 -8.10
C LYS A 30 12.43 -15.35 -9.00
N VAL A 31 13.60 -15.18 -9.62
CA VAL A 31 14.20 -16.22 -10.48
C VAL A 31 14.42 -17.50 -9.67
N LEU A 32 14.09 -18.64 -10.26
CA LEU A 32 14.12 -19.95 -9.59
C LEU A 32 15.51 -20.23 -9.00
N ASN A 33 15.52 -20.60 -7.72
CA ASN A 33 16.72 -21.00 -6.98
C ASN A 33 16.56 -22.43 -6.50
N ASN A 34 17.44 -23.33 -6.95
CA ASN A 34 17.35 -24.77 -6.74
C ASN A 34 15.91 -25.29 -6.99
N PRO A 35 15.42 -25.28 -8.25
CA PRO A 35 14.00 -25.52 -8.51
C PRO A 35 13.56 -26.94 -8.19
N LYS A 36 12.30 -27.09 -7.77
CA LYS A 36 11.56 -28.35 -7.65
C LYS A 36 10.22 -28.23 -8.37
N GLY A 37 9.75 -29.33 -8.94
CA GLY A 37 8.54 -29.40 -9.75
C GLY A 37 7.43 -30.23 -9.11
N CYS A 38 6.18 -29.94 -9.49
CA CYS A 38 5.07 -30.88 -9.30
C CYS A 38 4.91 -31.80 -10.53
N PRO A 39 4.13 -32.91 -10.45
CA PRO A 39 3.87 -33.80 -11.58
C PRO A 39 3.31 -33.10 -12.83
N ASN A 40 2.57 -32.01 -12.64
CA ASN A 40 2.02 -31.17 -13.72
C ASN A 40 3.01 -30.12 -14.26
N LYS A 41 4.31 -30.26 -13.99
CA LYS A 41 5.39 -29.40 -14.52
C LYS A 41 5.31 -27.92 -14.10
N HIS A 42 4.78 -27.62 -12.91
CA HIS A 42 4.94 -26.30 -12.28
C HIS A 42 6.19 -26.30 -11.41
N PHE A 43 7.04 -25.28 -11.54
CA PHE A 43 8.34 -25.21 -10.86
C PHE A 43 8.41 -24.07 -9.83
N PHE A 44 9.09 -24.35 -8.73
CA PHE A 44 9.21 -23.47 -7.57
C PHE A 44 10.62 -23.51 -7.00
N CYS A 45 11.06 -22.45 -6.31
CA CYS A 45 12.29 -22.54 -5.50
C CYS A 45 12.10 -23.60 -4.41
N HIS A 46 13.10 -24.45 -4.17
CA HIS A 46 13.02 -25.52 -3.17
C HIS A 46 12.52 -25.04 -1.80
N ASN A 47 13.14 -23.99 -1.25
CA ASN A 47 12.75 -23.44 0.05
C ASN A 47 11.33 -22.86 0.06
N CYS A 48 10.86 -22.33 -1.08
CA CYS A 48 9.51 -21.76 -1.18
C CYS A 48 8.45 -22.86 -1.14
N ILE A 49 8.62 -23.93 -1.94
CA ILE A 49 7.63 -25.00 -2.01
C ILE A 49 7.61 -25.85 -0.73
N ILE A 50 8.78 -26.11 -0.12
CA ILE A 50 8.82 -26.83 1.16
C ILE A 50 8.07 -26.05 2.25
N ARG A 51 8.20 -24.73 2.30
CA ARG A 51 7.48 -23.90 3.27
C ARG A 51 5.98 -23.84 3.01
N HIS A 52 5.57 -23.77 1.75
CA HIS A 52 4.17 -23.88 1.33
C HIS A 52 3.57 -25.20 1.84
N LEU A 53 4.28 -26.30 1.61
CA LEU A 53 3.85 -27.64 1.98
C LEU A 53 3.83 -27.95 3.48
N GLN A 54 4.27 -27.01 4.33
CA GLN A 54 4.13 -27.14 5.79
C GLN A 54 2.70 -26.86 6.28
N ASN A 55 1.91 -26.11 5.50
CA ASN A 55 0.57 -25.68 5.92
C ASN A 55 -0.53 -26.27 5.03
N VAL A 56 -0.19 -26.70 3.81
CA VAL A 56 -1.12 -27.25 2.84
C VAL A 56 -0.46 -28.38 2.05
N ASP A 57 -1.24 -29.27 1.47
CA ASP A 57 -0.79 -30.49 0.79
C ASP A 57 -1.11 -30.48 -0.71
N PHE A 58 -1.10 -29.30 -1.34
CA PHE A 58 -1.42 -29.13 -2.75
C PHE A 58 -0.48 -28.17 -3.48
N CYS A 59 -0.39 -28.31 -4.80
CA CYS A 59 0.38 -27.44 -5.68
C CYS A 59 -0.21 -26.01 -5.72
N PRO A 60 0.59 -24.94 -5.51
CA PRO A 60 0.10 -23.55 -5.55
C PRO A 60 -0.59 -23.17 -6.87
N VAL A 61 -0.21 -23.80 -7.98
CA VAL A 61 -0.71 -23.43 -9.32
C VAL A 61 -1.90 -24.29 -9.72
N CYS A 62 -1.73 -25.61 -9.79
CA CYS A 62 -2.78 -26.51 -10.28
C CYS A 62 -3.69 -27.09 -9.19
N ARG A 63 -3.41 -26.85 -7.90
CA ARG A 63 -4.20 -27.34 -6.75
C ARG A 63 -4.33 -28.86 -6.60
N GLU A 64 -3.70 -29.63 -7.47
CA GLU A 64 -3.51 -31.08 -7.28
C GLU A 64 -2.68 -31.37 -6.03
N THR A 65 -2.98 -32.50 -5.37
CA THR A 65 -2.26 -32.97 -4.18
C THR A 65 -0.76 -33.04 -4.46
N LEU A 66 0.02 -32.45 -3.56
CA LEU A 66 1.46 -32.38 -3.63
C LEU A 66 2.02 -32.47 -2.22
N THR A 67 2.91 -33.42 -1.98
CA THR A 67 3.64 -33.57 -0.72
C THR A 67 5.15 -33.45 -0.96
N PRO A 68 5.97 -33.19 0.07
CA PRO A 68 7.42 -33.09 -0.08
C PRO A 68 8.06 -34.31 -0.78
N ASP A 69 7.51 -35.50 -0.56
CA ASP A 69 7.99 -36.76 -1.14
C ASP A 69 7.65 -36.92 -2.63
N THR A 70 6.62 -36.23 -3.10
CA THR A 70 6.17 -36.27 -4.51
C THR A 70 6.80 -35.19 -5.39
N LEU A 71 7.67 -34.34 -4.82
CA LEU A 71 8.37 -33.29 -5.56
C LEU A 71 9.37 -33.89 -6.55
N GLN A 72 9.35 -33.39 -7.78
CA GLN A 72 10.20 -33.86 -8.87
C GLN A 72 11.35 -32.89 -9.13
N ASP A 73 12.45 -33.40 -9.67
CA ASP A 73 13.51 -32.54 -10.19
C ASP A 73 13.09 -31.91 -11.53
N PRO A 74 13.56 -30.68 -11.81
CA PRO A 74 13.24 -30.00 -13.05
C PRO A 74 13.86 -30.71 -14.27
N PRO A 75 13.23 -30.64 -15.45
CA PRO A 75 13.80 -31.19 -16.67
C PRO A 75 15.11 -30.49 -17.01
N SER A 76 16.06 -31.21 -17.60
CA SER A 76 17.40 -30.68 -17.93
C SER A 76 17.36 -29.43 -18.82
N ALA A 77 16.31 -29.26 -19.62
CA ALA A 77 16.10 -28.06 -20.42
C ALA A 77 15.92 -26.80 -19.54
N LEU A 78 15.09 -26.87 -18.49
CA LEU A 78 14.88 -25.76 -17.56
C LEU A 78 16.16 -25.44 -16.79
N THR A 79 16.85 -26.47 -16.30
CA THR A 79 18.13 -26.32 -15.59
C THR A 79 19.19 -25.66 -16.48
N ARG A 80 19.25 -26.04 -17.76
CA ARG A 80 20.15 -25.43 -18.75
C ARG A 80 19.80 -23.97 -19.03
N SER A 81 18.52 -23.66 -19.21
CA SER A 81 18.08 -22.27 -19.43
C SER A 81 18.41 -21.38 -18.24
N LEU A 82 18.21 -21.86 -17.00
CA LEU A 82 18.61 -21.14 -15.80
C LEU A 82 20.13 -20.95 -15.71
N SER A 83 20.92 -21.99 -15.96
CA SER A 83 22.38 -21.92 -15.80
C SER A 83 23.05 -20.95 -16.77
N GLN A 84 22.42 -20.70 -17.93
CA GLN A 84 22.91 -19.77 -18.95
C GLN A 84 22.61 -18.29 -18.66
N LEU A 85 21.72 -17.98 -17.71
CA LEU A 85 21.41 -16.59 -17.35
C LEU A 85 22.66 -15.87 -16.84
N ARG A 86 22.90 -14.64 -17.33
CA ARG A 86 24.05 -13.82 -16.92
C ARG A 86 23.71 -13.04 -15.65
N ILE A 87 24.51 -13.22 -14.61
CA ILE A 87 24.26 -12.69 -13.26
C ILE A 87 25.47 -11.97 -12.68
N HIS A 88 25.22 -10.84 -12.02
CA HIS A 88 26.18 -10.09 -11.22
C HIS A 88 26.47 -10.81 -9.89
N CYS A 89 27.76 -10.90 -9.55
CA CYS A 89 28.21 -11.33 -8.22
C CYS A 89 27.66 -10.38 -7.13
N ASP A 90 27.20 -10.92 -5.99
CA ASP A 90 26.53 -10.13 -4.94
C ASP A 90 27.48 -9.57 -3.85
N TYR A 91 28.78 -9.85 -3.97
CA TYR A 91 29.79 -9.41 -3.01
C TYR A 91 30.27 -7.98 -3.26
N PRO A 92 30.48 -7.14 -2.23
CA PRO A 92 30.07 -7.24 -0.84
C PRO A 92 28.72 -6.53 -0.63
N ARG A 93 27.82 -7.18 0.11
CA ARG A 93 26.67 -6.49 0.69
C ARG A 93 27.12 -5.70 1.94
N ARG A 94 26.97 -4.37 1.86
CA ARG A 94 26.99 -3.34 2.93
C ARG A 94 28.28 -2.52 3.11
N GLY A 95 28.17 -1.24 2.77
CA GLY A 95 28.73 -0.14 3.58
C GLY A 95 30.09 0.47 3.20
N ARG A 96 30.78 0.03 2.14
CA ARG A 96 32.11 0.59 1.78
C ARG A 96 32.37 0.87 0.29
N GLY A 97 31.33 1.05 -0.52
CA GLY A 97 31.46 1.59 -1.90
C GLY A 97 32.21 0.73 -2.94
N LEU A 98 32.88 -0.35 -2.56
CA LEU A 98 33.44 -1.32 -3.51
C LEU A 98 32.50 -2.52 -3.66
N ARG A 99 32.20 -2.92 -4.90
CA ARG A 99 31.48 -4.15 -5.24
C ARG A 99 32.19 -4.97 -6.32
N CYS A 100 32.06 -6.29 -6.25
CA CYS A 100 32.42 -7.19 -7.32
C CYS A 100 31.60 -6.79 -8.56
N LYS A 101 32.29 -6.48 -9.66
CA LYS A 101 31.67 -6.09 -10.93
C LYS A 101 31.61 -7.25 -11.92
N VAL A 102 32.07 -8.43 -11.52
CA VAL A 102 32.14 -9.61 -12.39
C VAL A 102 30.73 -10.11 -12.68
N VAL A 103 30.52 -10.45 -13.95
CA VAL A 103 29.31 -11.10 -14.46
C VAL A 103 29.69 -12.47 -14.99
N VAL A 104 28.99 -13.48 -14.51
CA VAL A 104 29.19 -14.89 -14.90
C VAL A 104 27.85 -15.53 -15.26
N SER A 105 27.90 -16.73 -15.83
CA SER A 105 26.70 -17.56 -15.94
C SER A 105 26.21 -17.96 -14.54
N LEU A 106 24.91 -18.11 -14.36
CA LEU A 106 24.35 -18.53 -13.07
C LEU A 106 24.90 -19.90 -12.64
N GLY A 107 25.19 -20.80 -13.59
CA GLY A 107 25.82 -22.09 -13.31
C GLY A 107 27.23 -21.97 -12.73
N ASP A 108 27.99 -20.94 -13.14
CA ASP A 108 29.37 -20.72 -12.71
C ASP A 108 29.50 -19.76 -11.51
N LEU A 109 28.39 -19.18 -11.05
CA LEU A 109 28.39 -18.18 -9.98
C LEU A 109 29.04 -18.68 -8.70
N GLN A 110 28.73 -19.91 -8.27
CA GLN A 110 29.30 -20.47 -7.05
C GLN A 110 30.81 -20.69 -7.19
N THR A 111 31.26 -21.16 -8.35
CA THR A 111 32.67 -21.33 -8.68
C THR A 111 33.42 -20.00 -8.61
N HIS A 112 32.85 -18.95 -9.20
CA HIS A 112 33.41 -17.60 -9.10
C HIS A 112 33.49 -17.12 -7.64
N VAL A 113 32.39 -17.25 -6.87
CA VAL A 113 32.35 -16.79 -5.48
C VAL A 113 33.41 -17.50 -4.63
N ASP A 114 33.57 -18.81 -4.79
CA ASP A 114 34.45 -19.61 -3.95
C ASP A 114 35.93 -19.53 -4.36
N ALA A 115 36.23 -19.39 -5.65
CA ALA A 115 37.60 -19.46 -6.16
C ALA A 115 38.19 -18.11 -6.61
N GLU A 116 37.37 -17.23 -7.18
CA GLU A 116 37.85 -16.09 -7.98
C GLU A 116 37.46 -14.71 -7.43
N CYS A 117 36.45 -14.66 -6.55
CA CYS A 117 35.93 -13.40 -6.05
C CYS A 117 36.91 -12.74 -5.07
N GLU A 118 37.61 -11.71 -5.53
CA GLU A 118 38.55 -10.91 -4.72
C GLU A 118 37.90 -10.24 -3.48
N PHE A 119 36.56 -10.20 -3.42
CA PHE A 119 35.78 -9.64 -2.32
C PHE A 119 35.27 -10.69 -1.32
N ASN A 120 35.38 -11.99 -1.62
CA ASN A 120 35.00 -13.05 -0.69
C ASN A 120 36.20 -13.40 0.20
N PRO A 121 36.17 -13.15 1.52
CA PRO A 121 37.27 -13.45 2.42
C PRO A 121 37.67 -14.93 2.49
N ALA A 122 36.79 -15.83 2.05
CA ALA A 122 37.05 -17.26 1.98
C ALA A 122 37.71 -17.70 0.65
N ALA A 123 37.75 -16.83 -0.37
CA ALA A 123 38.32 -17.16 -1.67
C ALA A 123 39.86 -17.01 -1.65
N PRO A 124 40.61 -17.88 -2.36
CA PRO A 124 42.08 -17.80 -2.46
C PRO A 124 42.59 -16.47 -3.00
N THR A 125 41.78 -15.79 -3.81
CA THR A 125 42.08 -14.53 -4.50
C THR A 125 41.79 -13.29 -3.65
N TYR A 126 41.31 -13.45 -2.42
CA TYR A 126 40.96 -12.34 -1.53
C TYR A 126 42.17 -11.44 -1.22
N LYS A 127 42.09 -10.18 -1.64
CA LYS A 127 43.08 -9.15 -1.29
C LYS A 127 42.50 -8.26 -0.20
N ARG A 128 43.08 -8.33 1.00
CA ARG A 128 42.66 -7.49 2.13
C ARG A 128 42.79 -6.02 1.74
N PRO A 129 41.71 -5.21 1.79
CA PRO A 129 41.80 -3.81 1.39
C PRO A 129 42.78 -3.06 2.28
N LEU A 130 43.73 -2.33 1.67
CA LEU A 130 44.67 -1.47 2.36
C LEU A 130 43.89 -0.37 3.09
N VAL A 131 43.79 -0.50 4.42
CA VAL A 131 43.22 0.55 5.27
C VAL A 131 44.16 1.75 5.20
N ARG A 132 43.76 2.83 4.52
CA ARG A 132 44.44 4.12 4.69
C ARG A 132 44.24 4.55 6.16
N PRO A 133 45.31 4.87 6.91
CA PRO A 133 45.15 5.34 8.28
C PRO A 133 44.29 6.61 8.27
N ARG A 134 43.35 6.71 9.22
CA ARG A 134 42.60 7.95 9.45
C ARG A 134 43.61 9.07 9.78
N PRO A 135 43.47 10.29 9.23
CA PRO A 135 44.22 11.42 9.74
C PRO A 135 43.87 11.60 11.24
N PRO A 136 44.85 11.97 12.08
CA PRO A 136 44.59 12.18 13.50
C PRO A 136 43.53 13.27 13.66
N VAL A 137 42.51 12.98 14.46
CA VAL A 137 41.52 13.95 14.89
C VAL A 137 42.25 14.94 15.79
N LEU A 138 42.48 16.16 15.31
CA LEU A 138 42.87 17.27 16.17
C LEU A 138 41.69 17.58 17.08
N CYS A 139 41.79 17.20 18.34
CA CYS A 139 40.93 17.70 19.41
C CYS A 139 41.13 19.21 19.52
N SER A 140 40.16 20.00 19.06
CA SER A 140 40.03 21.40 19.45
C SER A 140 39.52 21.47 20.89
N PRO A 141 40.13 22.26 21.79
CA PRO A 141 39.69 22.36 23.17
C PRO A 141 38.37 23.14 23.27
N ARG A 142 37.55 22.72 24.25
CA ARG A 142 36.40 23.47 24.74
C ARG A 142 36.84 24.87 25.16
N LEU A 143 36.23 25.89 24.56
CA LEU A 143 36.17 27.23 25.12
C LEU A 143 34.72 27.52 25.53
N THR A 144 34.48 27.41 26.83
CA THR A 144 33.40 28.12 27.52
C THR A 144 33.86 29.55 27.79
N LEU A 145 33.07 30.56 27.43
CA LEU A 145 33.01 31.87 28.12
C LEU A 145 31.75 32.66 27.70
N PHE A 146 30.84 32.79 28.68
CA PHE A 146 30.05 33.95 29.12
C PHE A 146 29.55 35.07 28.18
N SER A 147 28.22 35.27 28.25
CA SER A 147 27.47 36.47 28.71
C SER A 147 27.55 37.85 28.00
N SER A 148 26.32 38.35 27.74
CA SER A 148 25.83 39.75 27.71
C SER A 148 26.36 40.66 26.60
N THR A 149 25.54 41.35 25.80
CA THR A 149 24.58 42.41 26.16
C THR A 149 23.70 42.77 24.93
N LYS A 150 22.48 43.27 25.17
CA LYS A 150 21.56 43.95 24.22
C LYS A 150 21.92 45.48 24.13
N PRO A 151 21.16 46.40 23.47
CA PRO A 151 20.30 46.38 22.26
C PRO A 151 20.53 47.61 21.30
N GLU A 152 19.66 47.75 20.29
CA GLU A 152 19.12 49.01 19.67
C GLU A 152 19.57 49.47 18.26
N ASP A 153 18.63 50.22 17.65
CA ASP A 153 18.59 51.03 16.39
C ASP A 153 18.31 50.31 15.06
N VAL A 154 17.10 50.35 14.45
CA VAL A 154 16.12 51.39 14.02
C VAL A 154 16.44 51.97 12.62
N VAL A 155 15.37 52.15 11.81
CA VAL A 155 15.17 52.85 10.51
C VAL A 155 15.84 52.26 9.26
N SER A 156 15.25 52.26 8.04
CA SER A 156 14.01 52.83 7.49
C SER A 156 13.77 52.24 6.10
N TRP A 157 12.49 52.20 5.70
CA TRP A 157 12.01 51.96 4.34
C TRP A 157 12.31 53.13 3.41
N HIS A 158 12.69 52.86 2.16
CA HIS A 158 12.64 53.84 1.08
C HIS A 158 11.89 53.32 -0.15
N SER A 159 10.81 54.05 -0.43
CA SER A 159 10.02 54.13 -1.66
C SER A 159 10.83 54.69 -2.83
N LEU A 160 10.39 54.38 -4.05
CA LEU A 160 10.52 55.26 -5.21
C LEU A 160 9.20 55.22 -6.02
N ASP A 161 8.46 56.32 -5.97
CA ASP A 161 7.32 56.70 -6.83
C ASP A 161 7.83 57.17 -8.22
N ALA A 162 7.19 56.79 -9.33
CA ALA A 162 6.19 57.54 -10.16
C ALA A 162 6.77 58.81 -10.86
N GLU A 163 6.65 59.07 -12.18
CA GLU A 163 5.50 59.35 -13.11
C GLU A 163 6.11 59.95 -14.44
N PRO A 164 5.41 60.50 -15.50
CA PRO A 164 3.97 60.76 -15.74
C PRO A 164 3.37 60.51 -17.18
N LEU A 165 2.04 60.38 -17.20
CA LEU A 165 0.93 61.00 -18.00
C LEU A 165 0.86 61.13 -19.55
N LEU A 166 -0.34 60.77 -20.10
CA LEU A 166 -1.28 61.59 -20.92
C LEU A 166 -2.60 60.78 -21.23
N LYS A 167 -3.75 61.06 -20.59
CA LYS A 167 -5.02 61.74 -21.06
C LYS A 167 -5.55 61.32 -22.46
N HIS A 168 -6.83 61.14 -22.78
CA HIS A 168 -8.20 61.23 -22.21
C HIS A 168 -9.10 60.39 -23.18
N ASP A 169 -10.24 59.77 -22.81
CA ASP A 169 -11.57 60.36 -23.01
C ASP A 169 -12.67 59.50 -22.38
N GLN A 170 -13.75 60.17 -21.96
CA GLN A 170 -14.90 59.63 -21.23
C GLN A 170 -16.00 59.09 -22.15
N VAL A 171 -16.63 57.97 -21.76
CA VAL A 171 -17.99 57.59 -22.18
C VAL A 171 -18.77 57.07 -20.96
N ALA A 172 -20.02 57.51 -20.83
CA ALA A 172 -20.93 57.29 -19.69
C ALA A 172 -21.39 55.82 -19.54
N PRO A 173 -21.89 55.39 -18.35
CA PRO A 173 -22.23 54.00 -18.08
C PRO A 173 -23.65 53.63 -18.58
N GLU A 174 -23.75 52.56 -19.35
CA GLU A 174 -25.01 51.84 -19.61
C GLU A 174 -25.34 50.89 -18.45
N ALA A 175 -26.63 50.73 -18.15
CA ALA A 175 -27.15 49.95 -17.03
C ALA A 175 -26.80 48.45 -17.12
N PRO A 176 -26.60 47.75 -15.99
CA PRO A 176 -26.26 46.33 -16.02
C PRO A 176 -27.49 45.50 -16.42
N GLY A 177 -27.47 44.97 -17.63
CA GLY A 177 -28.31 43.84 -18.02
C GLY A 177 -27.98 42.63 -17.14
N LYS A 178 -29.01 41.98 -16.58
CA LYS A 178 -28.87 40.74 -15.83
C LYS A 178 -28.12 39.70 -16.68
N PRO A 179 -27.06 39.04 -16.18
CA PRO A 179 -26.54 37.86 -16.86
C PRO A 179 -27.63 36.78 -16.77
N SER A 180 -28.11 36.31 -17.92
CA SER A 180 -28.89 35.08 -17.99
C SER A 180 -28.00 33.95 -17.49
N GLN A 181 -28.23 33.50 -16.26
CA GLN A 181 -27.63 32.28 -15.75
C GLN A 181 -28.10 31.13 -16.64
N ALA A 182 -27.17 30.58 -17.44
CA ALA A 182 -27.30 29.20 -17.87
C ALA A 182 -27.41 28.33 -16.59
N PRO A 183 -28.27 27.29 -16.57
CA PRO A 183 -28.42 26.47 -15.38
C PRO A 183 -27.05 25.88 -15.01
N SER A 184 -26.55 26.23 -13.83
CA SER A 184 -25.31 25.70 -13.30
C SER A 184 -25.43 24.18 -13.19
N ARG A 185 -24.55 23.47 -13.87
CA ARG A 185 -24.38 22.01 -13.82
C ARG A 185 -24.27 21.57 -12.35
N LEU A 186 -25.28 20.87 -11.83
CA LEU A 186 -25.31 20.41 -10.43
C LEU A 186 -24.39 19.18 -10.32
N MET A 187 -23.12 19.42 -10.01
CA MET A 187 -22.16 18.38 -9.68
C MET A 187 -22.29 17.98 -8.22
N GLU A 188 -22.59 16.73 -7.98
CA GLU A 188 -22.76 16.16 -6.65
C GLU A 188 -21.62 15.22 -6.30
N LYS A 189 -20.98 15.46 -5.16
CA LYS A 189 -19.97 14.55 -4.61
C LYS A 189 -20.65 13.47 -3.79
N HIS A 190 -20.22 12.23 -3.98
CA HIS A 190 -20.64 11.13 -3.11
C HIS A 190 -20.10 11.34 -1.70
N ASP A 191 -20.97 11.21 -0.71
CA ASP A 191 -20.61 11.12 0.71
C ASP A 191 -19.63 9.97 0.96
N PHE A 192 -18.97 9.99 2.12
CA PHE A 192 -18.13 8.89 2.55
C PHE A 192 -18.32 8.60 4.04
N ILE A 193 -17.99 7.37 4.41
CA ILE A 193 -18.24 6.81 5.74
C ILE A 193 -16.93 6.31 6.31
N VAL A 194 -16.66 6.68 7.56
CA VAL A 194 -15.47 6.31 8.32
C VAL A 194 -15.88 5.43 9.48
N LEU A 195 -15.16 4.33 9.67
CA LEU A 195 -15.54 3.26 10.59
C LEU A 195 -14.38 2.91 11.52
N GLY A 196 -14.70 2.86 12.82
CA GLY A 196 -13.79 2.38 13.86
C GLY A 196 -12.44 3.10 13.88
N GLY A 197 -11.37 2.35 14.03
CA GLY A 197 -10.05 2.88 14.36
C GLY A 197 -9.79 2.86 15.85
N ARG A 198 -8.70 3.49 16.27
CA ARG A 198 -8.27 3.57 17.66
C ARG A 198 -8.28 5.02 18.14
N GLY A 199 -8.90 5.26 19.29
CA GLY A 199 -9.02 6.57 19.91
C GLY A 199 -7.74 7.03 20.61
N GLN A 200 -7.79 8.25 21.15
CA GLN A 200 -6.68 8.84 21.94
C GLN A 200 -6.34 8.03 23.21
N ASP A 201 -7.32 7.31 23.74
CA ASP A 201 -7.21 6.42 24.90
C ASP A 201 -6.66 5.02 24.54
N TRP A 202 -6.21 4.84 23.29
CA TRP A 202 -5.73 3.58 22.73
C TRP A 202 -6.80 2.48 22.67
N GLN A 203 -8.08 2.83 22.84
CA GLN A 203 -9.18 1.88 22.71
C GLN A 203 -9.67 1.81 21.27
N SER A 204 -10.03 0.61 20.83
CA SER A 204 -10.70 0.43 19.55
C SER A 204 -12.10 1.07 19.61
N LEU A 205 -12.49 1.74 18.53
CA LEU A 205 -13.74 2.47 18.41
C LEU A 205 -14.76 1.63 17.65
N LYS A 206 -16.04 1.76 18.03
CA LYS A 206 -17.17 1.20 17.27
C LYS A 206 -17.96 2.26 16.49
N SER A 207 -17.59 3.53 16.64
CA SER A 207 -18.28 4.65 16.02
C SER A 207 -18.16 4.62 14.51
N VAL A 208 -19.22 5.09 13.87
CA VAL A 208 -19.33 5.21 12.41
C VAL A 208 -19.80 6.62 12.12
N GLU A 209 -19.03 7.34 11.31
CA GLU A 209 -19.31 8.73 10.95
C GLU A 209 -19.45 8.86 9.44
N ARG A 210 -20.49 9.54 8.95
CA ARG A 210 -20.68 9.89 7.54
C ARG A 210 -20.44 11.37 7.34
N PHE A 211 -19.62 11.73 6.36
CA PHE A 211 -19.49 13.12 5.93
C PHE A 211 -20.46 13.39 4.79
N ILE A 212 -21.32 14.40 4.97
CA ILE A 212 -22.28 14.83 3.95
C ILE A 212 -21.66 16.00 3.19
N PHE A 213 -21.31 15.80 1.91
CA PHE A 213 -20.60 16.82 1.12
C PHE A 213 -21.44 18.06 0.89
N ARG A 214 -22.75 17.90 0.58
CA ARG A 214 -23.66 19.04 0.35
C ARG A 214 -23.74 19.97 1.55
N GLU A 215 -23.71 19.39 2.74
CA GLU A 215 -23.90 20.13 4.00
C GLU A 215 -22.57 20.52 4.66
N GLY A 216 -21.45 19.94 4.21
CA GLY A 216 -20.13 20.18 4.78
C GLY A 216 -20.04 19.78 6.25
N ARG A 217 -20.75 18.73 6.67
CA ARG A 217 -20.79 18.29 8.08
C ARG A 217 -20.77 16.78 8.25
N TRP A 218 -20.37 16.36 9.43
CA TRP A 218 -20.40 14.98 9.88
C TRP A 218 -21.72 14.64 10.55
N ILE A 219 -22.22 13.43 10.31
CA ILE A 219 -23.29 12.79 11.07
C ILE A 219 -22.82 11.47 11.63
N GLU A 220 -23.42 11.07 12.74
CA GLU A 220 -23.26 9.73 13.30
C GLU A 220 -24.21 8.76 12.61
N LEU A 221 -23.69 7.58 12.31
CA LEU A 221 -24.47 6.41 11.92
C LEU A 221 -24.51 5.43 13.10
N PRO A 222 -25.41 4.43 13.08
CA PRO A 222 -25.43 3.38 14.09
C PRO A 222 -24.03 2.76 14.27
N PRO A 223 -23.55 2.61 15.52
CA PRO A 223 -22.22 2.06 15.77
C PRO A 223 -22.17 0.57 15.43
N MET A 224 -20.98 0.07 15.07
CA MET A 224 -20.73 -1.36 14.91
C MET A 224 -21.03 -2.11 16.22
N ASN A 225 -21.33 -3.41 16.14
CA ASN A 225 -21.55 -4.24 17.32
C ASN A 225 -20.25 -4.39 18.12
N THR A 226 -19.12 -4.49 17.42
CA THR A 226 -17.79 -4.68 18.00
C THR A 226 -16.88 -3.49 17.70
N PRO A 227 -16.16 -2.93 18.69
CA PRO A 227 -15.11 -1.94 18.42
C PRO A 227 -13.97 -2.57 17.61
N ARG A 228 -13.45 -1.85 16.61
CA ARG A 228 -12.44 -2.39 15.68
C ARG A 228 -11.43 -1.32 15.30
N SER A 229 -10.15 -1.61 15.44
CA SER A 229 -9.04 -0.89 14.80
C SER A 229 -8.28 -1.84 13.86
N PHE A 230 -7.54 -1.31 12.87
CA PHE A 230 -6.84 -2.14 11.87
C PHE A 230 -7.76 -3.13 11.13
N ALA A 231 -9.05 -2.85 11.03
CA ALA A 231 -10.00 -3.62 10.23
C ALA A 231 -9.94 -3.16 8.77
N ALA A 232 -10.45 -4.00 7.87
CA ALA A 232 -10.63 -3.65 6.47
C ALA A 232 -12.13 -3.57 6.15
N SER A 233 -12.55 -2.48 5.49
CA SER A 233 -13.91 -2.34 4.98
C SER A 233 -13.95 -2.26 3.46
N VAL A 234 -15.06 -2.73 2.89
CA VAL A 234 -15.38 -2.61 1.47
C VAL A 234 -16.87 -2.37 1.29
N LEU A 235 -17.23 -1.81 0.14
CA LEU A 235 -18.61 -1.70 -0.30
C LEU A 235 -18.92 -2.85 -1.27
N VAL A 236 -19.96 -3.64 -0.98
CA VAL A 236 -20.46 -4.71 -1.85
C VAL A 236 -21.92 -4.42 -2.17
N GLY A 237 -22.21 -3.92 -3.37
CA GLY A 237 -23.55 -3.40 -3.69
C GLY A 237 -23.88 -2.21 -2.78
N ASN A 238 -24.99 -2.27 -2.04
CA ASN A 238 -25.36 -1.27 -1.04
C ASN A 238 -25.03 -1.68 0.41
N GLN A 239 -24.11 -2.64 0.56
CA GLN A 239 -23.72 -3.16 1.87
C GLN A 239 -22.30 -2.75 2.21
N ILE A 240 -22.13 -2.14 3.38
CA ILE A 240 -20.81 -1.91 3.97
C ILE A 240 -20.41 -3.18 4.70
N VAL A 241 -19.28 -3.76 4.33
CA VAL A 241 -18.75 -4.96 4.96
C VAL A 241 -17.47 -4.61 5.68
N VAL A 242 -17.40 -4.86 6.99
CA VAL A 242 -16.21 -4.66 7.82
C VAL A 242 -15.70 -6.01 8.30
N SER A 243 -14.42 -6.28 8.08
CA SER A 243 -13.82 -7.59 8.31
C SER A 243 -12.61 -7.50 9.25
N GLY A 244 -12.55 -8.42 10.22
CA GLY A 244 -11.42 -8.58 11.13
C GLY A 244 -11.15 -7.34 12.00
N GLY A 245 -9.86 -7.12 12.28
CA GLY A 245 -9.38 -6.03 13.11
C GLY A 245 -9.06 -6.45 14.55
N ASP A 246 -8.44 -5.52 15.26
CA ASP A 246 -8.15 -5.56 16.69
C ASP A 246 -9.35 -5.01 17.47
N ILE A 247 -9.89 -5.83 18.37
CA ILE A 247 -11.05 -5.53 19.19
C ILE A 247 -10.67 -5.18 20.65
N GLY A 248 -9.40 -4.85 20.91
CA GLY A 248 -8.85 -4.48 22.20
C GLY A 248 -8.09 -5.63 22.86
N ASP A 249 -8.81 -6.67 23.27
CA ASP A 249 -8.20 -7.83 23.95
C ASP A 249 -7.65 -8.88 22.98
N THR A 250 -8.14 -8.87 21.73
CA THR A 250 -7.78 -9.87 20.73
C THR A 250 -8.00 -9.37 19.32
N ILE A 251 -7.56 -10.17 18.35
CA ILE A 251 -7.88 -9.98 16.94
C ILE A 251 -9.06 -10.90 16.60
N THR A 252 -9.99 -10.41 15.79
CA THR A 252 -11.19 -11.16 15.40
C THR A 252 -11.13 -11.66 13.95
N ASP A 253 -11.87 -12.73 13.67
CA ASP A 253 -12.17 -13.24 12.32
C ASP A 253 -13.58 -12.87 11.84
N SER A 254 -14.33 -12.15 12.68
CA SER A 254 -15.72 -11.80 12.42
C SER A 254 -15.85 -10.75 11.33
N ILE A 255 -16.99 -10.83 10.64
CA ILE A 255 -17.41 -9.89 9.61
C ILE A 255 -18.73 -9.28 10.05
N GLU A 256 -18.83 -7.96 10.01
CA GLU A 256 -20.06 -7.21 10.24
C GLU A 256 -20.51 -6.54 8.96
N ILE A 257 -21.82 -6.50 8.72
CA ILE A 257 -22.43 -5.97 7.51
C ILE A 257 -23.48 -4.94 7.92
N LEU A 258 -23.46 -3.78 7.28
CA LEU A 258 -24.53 -2.78 7.35
C LEU A 258 -25.16 -2.66 5.97
N ASN A 259 -26.44 -3.00 5.86
CA ASN A 259 -27.21 -2.78 4.65
C ASN A 259 -27.75 -1.34 4.66
N LEU A 260 -27.37 -0.54 3.67
CA LEU A 260 -27.78 0.86 3.59
C LEU A 260 -29.21 1.03 3.03
N ASP A 261 -29.82 -0.04 2.48
CA ASP A 261 -31.23 -0.03 2.03
C ASP A 261 -32.22 -0.26 3.20
N GLU A 262 -31.75 -0.67 4.37
CA GLU A 262 -32.61 -1.03 5.50
C GLU A 262 -32.90 0.17 6.41
N THR A 263 -34.17 0.31 6.80
CA THR A 263 -34.61 1.31 7.79
C THR A 263 -35.36 0.59 8.92
N PRO A 264 -34.89 0.65 10.18
CA PRO A 264 -33.69 1.36 10.64
C PRO A 264 -32.39 0.68 10.20
N LEU A 265 -31.34 1.48 10.01
CA LEU A 265 -29.98 0.99 9.77
C LEU A 265 -29.50 0.16 10.96
N GLN A 266 -29.10 -1.10 10.72
CA GLN A 266 -28.60 -2.00 11.76
C GLN A 266 -27.42 -2.85 11.29
N TRP A 267 -26.42 -3.00 12.15
CA TRP A 267 -25.28 -3.88 11.90
C TRP A 267 -25.63 -5.33 12.21
N ILE A 268 -25.44 -6.21 11.23
CA ILE A 268 -25.57 -7.65 11.42
C ILE A 268 -24.19 -8.32 11.45
N THR A 269 -24.03 -9.33 12.30
CA THR A 269 -22.84 -10.19 12.27
C THR A 269 -23.05 -11.28 11.22
N SER A 270 -22.17 -11.35 10.23
CA SER A 270 -22.22 -12.39 9.21
C SER A 270 -21.85 -13.76 9.77
N GLN A 271 -22.43 -14.82 9.20
CA GLN A 271 -21.99 -16.19 9.46
C GLN A 271 -20.65 -16.51 8.75
N ALA A 272 -20.31 -15.76 7.71
CA ALA A 272 -19.01 -15.86 7.06
C ALA A 272 -17.88 -15.41 8.01
N LYS A 273 -16.73 -16.04 7.89
CA LYS A 273 -15.55 -15.79 8.73
C LYS A 273 -14.30 -15.65 7.88
N LEU A 274 -13.39 -14.81 8.33
CA LEU A 274 -12.02 -14.80 7.80
C LEU A 274 -11.35 -16.17 8.03
N PRO A 275 -10.36 -16.57 7.21
CA PRO A 275 -9.68 -17.86 7.36
C PRO A 275 -8.99 -17.99 8.72
N PHE A 276 -8.55 -16.86 9.26
CA PHE A 276 -7.99 -16.72 10.59
C PHE A 276 -8.37 -15.34 11.14
N PRO A 277 -8.23 -15.12 12.47
CA PRO A 277 -8.29 -13.76 13.00
C PRO A 277 -7.15 -12.90 12.45
N LEU A 278 -7.48 -11.81 11.79
CA LEU A 278 -6.54 -10.93 11.09
C LEU A 278 -6.78 -9.46 11.44
N SER A 279 -5.70 -8.73 11.67
CA SER A 279 -5.68 -7.26 11.70
C SER A 279 -4.67 -6.73 10.68
N ALA A 280 -4.84 -5.50 10.22
CA ALA A 280 -3.98 -4.86 9.20
C ALA A 280 -3.84 -5.68 7.90
N HIS A 281 -4.84 -6.52 7.61
CA HIS A 281 -5.07 -7.12 6.29
C HIS A 281 -5.76 -6.10 5.38
N GLN A 282 -5.82 -6.42 4.10
CA GLN A 282 -6.68 -5.73 3.15
C GLN A 282 -7.80 -6.66 2.70
N THR A 283 -8.96 -6.07 2.42
CA THR A 283 -10.11 -6.77 1.86
C THR A 283 -10.52 -6.03 0.60
N VAL A 284 -10.79 -6.77 -0.47
CA VAL A 284 -11.22 -6.24 -1.77
C VAL A 284 -12.48 -6.98 -2.20
N ALA A 285 -13.51 -6.27 -2.64
CA ALA A 285 -14.70 -6.88 -3.21
C ALA A 285 -14.43 -7.30 -4.67
N TYR A 286 -14.66 -8.57 -5.01
CA TYR A 286 -14.51 -9.08 -6.38
C TYR A 286 -15.61 -10.10 -6.70
N GLN A 287 -16.41 -9.84 -7.73
CA GLN A 287 -17.48 -10.74 -8.21
C GLN A 287 -18.42 -11.24 -7.10
N GLY A 288 -18.83 -10.35 -6.19
CA GLY A 288 -19.75 -10.68 -5.09
C GLY A 288 -19.11 -11.43 -3.91
N LYS A 289 -17.78 -11.57 -3.91
CA LYS A 289 -17.00 -12.21 -2.85
C LYS A 289 -15.98 -11.24 -2.26
N LEU A 290 -15.44 -11.58 -1.11
CA LEU A 290 -14.32 -10.86 -0.53
C LEU A 290 -13.01 -11.57 -0.83
N ILE A 291 -12.03 -10.83 -1.31
CA ILE A 291 -10.64 -11.26 -1.40
C ILE A 291 -9.89 -10.65 -0.23
N VAL A 292 -9.40 -11.50 0.67
CA VAL A 292 -8.70 -11.15 1.92
C VAL A 292 -7.22 -11.40 1.73
N ILE A 293 -6.39 -10.39 2.02
CA ILE A 293 -4.98 -10.38 1.66
C ILE A 293 -4.13 -10.09 2.90
N GLY A 294 -3.20 -11.01 3.19
CA GLY A 294 -2.18 -10.83 4.23
C GLY A 294 -2.75 -10.56 5.62
N GLY A 295 -2.10 -9.66 6.36
CA GLY A 295 -2.50 -9.25 7.71
C GLY A 295 -1.71 -9.92 8.82
N TYR A 296 -1.78 -9.34 10.02
CA TYR A 296 -1.16 -9.84 11.23
C TYR A 296 -2.12 -10.75 12.00
N ASN A 297 -1.63 -11.93 12.36
CA ASN A 297 -2.33 -12.90 13.19
C ASN A 297 -1.64 -12.98 14.55
N HIS A 298 -2.29 -12.42 15.58
CA HIS A 298 -1.72 -12.37 16.93
C HIS A 298 -1.60 -13.75 17.57
N ARG A 299 -2.55 -14.67 17.34
CA ARG A 299 -2.52 -16.02 17.93
C ARG A 299 -1.28 -16.80 17.50
N HIS A 300 -0.91 -16.68 16.23
CA HIS A 300 0.29 -17.34 15.70
C HIS A 300 1.52 -16.45 15.75
N ARG A 301 1.39 -15.20 16.25
CA ARG A 301 2.41 -14.13 16.20
C ARG A 301 3.10 -14.06 14.83
N ASN A 302 2.28 -14.17 13.79
CA ASN A 302 2.76 -14.36 12.44
C ASN A 302 1.99 -13.47 11.49
N ILE A 303 2.69 -12.98 10.47
CA ILE A 303 2.07 -12.22 9.40
C ILE A 303 1.71 -13.19 8.29
N SER A 304 0.47 -13.11 7.84
CA SER A 304 -0.04 -13.97 6.78
C SER A 304 0.60 -13.65 5.43
N THR A 305 0.72 -14.69 4.63
CA THR A 305 1.05 -14.64 3.20
C THR A 305 -0.18 -14.96 2.35
N THR A 306 -1.32 -15.27 2.93
CA THR A 306 -2.43 -15.83 2.16
C THR A 306 -3.21 -14.75 1.43
N ILE A 307 -3.66 -15.10 0.22
CA ILE A 307 -4.79 -14.49 -0.45
C ILE A 307 -5.92 -15.51 -0.36
N SER A 308 -7.04 -15.13 0.24
CA SER A 308 -8.19 -16.00 0.45
C SER A 308 -9.46 -15.37 -0.09
N GLU A 309 -10.35 -16.20 -0.59
CA GLU A 309 -11.71 -15.83 -0.98
C GLU A 309 -12.66 -16.14 0.18
N VAL A 310 -13.59 -15.22 0.46
CA VAL A 310 -14.68 -15.44 1.43
C VAL A 310 -16.00 -15.17 0.74
N LEU A 311 -16.88 -16.18 0.74
CA LEU A 311 -18.25 -16.08 0.24
C LEU A 311 -19.16 -15.55 1.37
N LEU A 312 -19.78 -14.38 1.14
CA LEU A 312 -20.63 -13.72 2.13
C LEU A 312 -22.06 -14.26 2.19
N THR A 313 -22.43 -15.15 1.27
CA THR A 313 -23.76 -15.77 1.19
C THR A 313 -23.68 -17.26 1.48
N PRO A 314 -24.78 -17.92 1.91
CA PRO A 314 -24.83 -19.37 2.02
C PRO A 314 -24.30 -20.06 0.74
N PRO A 315 -23.46 -21.10 0.85
CA PRO A 315 -23.17 -21.88 2.06
C PRO A 315 -22.13 -21.27 3.03
N TYR A 316 -21.62 -20.07 2.78
CA TYR A 316 -20.50 -19.44 3.48
C TYR A 316 -19.23 -20.31 3.41
N SER A 317 -18.29 -19.92 2.57
CA SER A 317 -17.02 -20.63 2.44
C SER A 317 -15.85 -19.67 2.51
N THR A 318 -14.72 -20.23 2.92
CA THR A 318 -13.44 -19.53 2.91
C THR A 318 -12.42 -20.41 2.25
N ASP A 319 -11.94 -19.98 1.10
CA ASP A 319 -11.06 -20.76 0.23
C ASP A 319 -9.73 -20.03 0.08
N MET A 320 -8.61 -20.70 0.35
CA MET A 320 -7.30 -20.11 0.12
C MET A 320 -6.95 -20.19 -1.37
N LEU A 321 -6.67 -19.02 -1.97
CA LEU A 321 -6.40 -18.90 -3.39
C LEU A 321 -4.91 -18.95 -3.72
N TRP A 322 -4.11 -18.19 -2.97
CA TRP A 322 -2.70 -17.97 -3.29
C TRP A 322 -1.84 -17.64 -2.08
N PHE A 323 -0.51 -17.75 -2.25
CA PHE A 323 0.49 -17.28 -1.29
C PHE A 323 1.33 -16.14 -1.87
N LEU A 324 1.32 -15.00 -1.19
CA LEU A 324 2.23 -13.91 -1.43
C LEU A 324 3.69 -14.35 -1.22
N PRO A 325 4.62 -13.83 -2.05
CA PRO A 325 6.07 -14.02 -1.88
C PRO A 325 6.63 -13.76 -0.51
N GLN A 326 6.08 -12.76 0.17
CA GLN A 326 6.56 -12.29 1.45
C GLN A 326 5.36 -12.05 2.36
N ARG A 327 5.57 -12.30 3.66
CA ARG A 327 4.62 -11.96 4.71
C ARG A 327 4.40 -10.45 4.73
N ARG A 328 3.15 -10.01 4.74
CA ARG A 328 2.81 -8.59 4.66
C ARG A 328 1.54 -8.23 5.45
N ALA A 329 1.66 -7.23 6.32
CA ALA A 329 0.58 -6.52 6.98
C ALA A 329 0.75 -5.01 6.75
N TRP A 330 -0.26 -4.19 7.06
CA TRP A 330 -0.23 -2.73 6.84
C TRP A 330 0.08 -2.31 5.39
N HIS A 331 -0.27 -3.16 4.43
CA HIS A 331 -0.12 -2.87 3.01
C HIS A 331 -1.38 -2.22 2.47
N GLY A 332 -1.28 -1.62 1.27
CA GLY A 332 -2.44 -1.23 0.50
C GLY A 332 -2.80 -2.29 -0.54
N ALA A 333 -4.08 -2.38 -0.90
CA ALA A 333 -4.52 -3.23 -2.00
C ALA A 333 -5.73 -2.64 -2.73
N GLU A 334 -5.68 -2.64 -4.06
CA GLU A 334 -6.73 -2.03 -4.90
C GLU A 334 -7.11 -2.93 -6.07
N LEU A 335 -8.41 -3.01 -6.37
CA LEU A 335 -8.92 -3.66 -7.58
C LEU A 335 -8.91 -2.68 -8.76
N VAL A 336 -8.05 -2.95 -9.74
CA VAL A 336 -7.96 -2.18 -10.99
C VAL A 336 -8.02 -3.14 -12.16
N ASN A 337 -8.96 -2.93 -13.08
CA ASN A 337 -9.12 -3.71 -14.31
C ASN A 337 -9.10 -5.24 -14.08
N ASP A 338 -9.95 -5.72 -13.16
CA ASP A 338 -10.07 -7.12 -12.73
C ASP A 338 -8.83 -7.75 -12.09
N LYS A 339 -7.82 -6.95 -11.76
CA LYS A 339 -6.60 -7.39 -11.07
C LYS A 339 -6.44 -6.66 -9.76
N ILE A 340 -5.88 -7.35 -8.77
CA ILE A 340 -5.68 -6.80 -7.44
C ILE A 340 -4.21 -6.44 -7.28
N PHE A 341 -3.94 -5.15 -7.16
CA PHE A 341 -2.60 -4.63 -6.93
C PHE A 341 -2.35 -4.50 -5.44
N ILE A 342 -1.17 -4.92 -4.98
CA ILE A 342 -0.79 -5.04 -3.57
C ILE A 342 0.52 -4.30 -3.39
N PHE A 343 0.54 -3.32 -2.50
CA PHE A 343 1.61 -2.34 -2.41
C PHE A 343 2.19 -2.29 -1.00
N GLY A 344 3.52 -2.31 -0.89
CA GLY A 344 4.24 -1.97 0.34
C GLY A 344 3.77 -2.74 1.58
N GLY A 345 3.67 -2.09 2.73
CA GLY A 345 3.40 -2.76 4.01
C GLY A 345 4.67 -3.28 4.67
N GLY A 346 4.52 -4.12 5.68
CA GLY A 346 5.63 -4.53 6.54
C GLY A 346 5.54 -5.96 7.04
N SER A 347 6.68 -6.47 7.51
CA SER A 347 6.75 -7.68 8.33
C SER A 347 7.21 -7.39 9.77
N THR A 348 7.15 -8.36 10.67
CA THR A 348 7.64 -8.27 12.06
C THR A 348 8.97 -9.03 12.20
N PRO A 349 10.04 -8.42 12.76
CA PRO A 349 10.13 -7.03 13.23
C PRO A 349 9.96 -6.03 12.08
N ILE A 350 9.46 -4.83 12.42
CA ILE A 350 9.00 -3.79 11.48
C ILE A 350 10.04 -3.61 10.37
N THR A 351 9.63 -3.97 9.16
CA THR A 351 10.44 -3.90 7.95
C THR A 351 9.54 -3.45 6.82
N PRO A 352 9.37 -2.13 6.61
CA PRO A 352 8.62 -1.58 5.49
C PRO A 352 9.15 -2.13 4.16
N ARG A 353 8.28 -2.27 3.19
CA ARG A 353 8.60 -2.84 1.88
C ARG A 353 8.18 -1.89 0.75
N ASP A 354 8.86 -2.02 -0.36
CA ASP A 354 8.63 -1.30 -1.62
C ASP A 354 8.12 -2.22 -2.73
N ASP A 355 8.07 -3.54 -2.50
CA ASP A 355 7.63 -4.50 -3.50
C ASP A 355 6.13 -4.35 -3.80
N VAL A 356 5.83 -4.36 -5.09
CA VAL A 356 4.47 -4.31 -5.63
C VAL A 356 4.17 -5.64 -6.30
N PHE A 357 2.99 -6.17 -6.01
CA PHE A 357 2.49 -7.41 -6.59
C PHE A 357 1.15 -7.16 -7.26
N VAL A 358 0.91 -7.86 -8.37
CA VAL A 358 -0.42 -7.95 -8.98
C VAL A 358 -0.90 -9.38 -8.88
N TYR A 359 -2.08 -9.57 -8.32
CA TYR A 359 -2.79 -10.84 -8.28
C TYR A 359 -3.93 -10.81 -9.29
N ASP A 360 -3.92 -11.77 -10.22
CA ASP A 360 -5.00 -11.99 -11.17
C ASP A 360 -5.90 -13.11 -10.62
N PRO A 361 -7.12 -12.81 -10.14
CA PRO A 361 -8.01 -13.81 -9.58
C PRO A 361 -8.49 -14.84 -10.60
N ARG A 362 -8.59 -14.47 -11.89
CA ARG A 362 -9.05 -15.37 -12.96
C ARG A 362 -7.98 -16.39 -13.32
N ALA A 363 -6.73 -15.93 -13.42
CA ALA A 363 -5.58 -16.80 -13.68
C ALA A 363 -5.07 -17.50 -12.41
N ASN A 364 -5.58 -17.12 -11.22
CA ASN A 364 -5.06 -17.51 -9.91
C ASN A 364 -3.53 -17.42 -9.87
N ARG A 365 -2.96 -16.27 -10.23
CA ARG A 365 -1.51 -16.07 -10.30
C ARG A 365 -1.13 -14.71 -9.75
N CYS A 366 -0.03 -14.68 -8.99
CA CYS A 366 0.60 -13.45 -8.55
C CYS A 366 1.89 -13.19 -9.36
N SER A 367 2.12 -11.94 -9.74
CA SER A 367 3.30 -11.49 -10.49
C SER A 367 3.89 -10.24 -9.83
N ALA A 368 5.21 -10.09 -9.91
CA ALA A 368 5.88 -8.87 -9.45
C ALA A 368 5.63 -7.72 -10.45
N MET A 369 5.53 -6.51 -9.91
CA MET A 369 5.47 -5.27 -10.65
C MET A 369 6.65 -4.37 -10.25
N PRO A 370 6.99 -3.32 -11.02
CA PRO A 370 7.99 -2.33 -10.62
C PRO A 370 7.75 -1.83 -9.20
N ALA A 371 8.83 -1.81 -8.41
CA ALA A 371 8.77 -1.44 -7.00
C ALA A 371 8.46 0.05 -6.80
N LEU A 372 7.96 0.39 -5.61
CA LEU A 372 7.79 1.77 -5.17
C LEU A 372 9.16 2.47 -5.04
N PRO A 373 9.21 3.82 -5.08
CA PRO A 373 10.47 4.56 -4.99
C PRO A 373 11.17 4.42 -3.63
N TYR A 374 10.45 3.98 -2.60
CA TYR A 374 10.97 3.75 -1.26
C TYR A 374 10.08 2.75 -0.50
N PRO A 375 10.64 2.05 0.51
CA PRO A 375 9.87 1.16 1.37
C PRO A 375 8.90 1.92 2.26
N VAL A 376 7.64 1.49 2.32
CA VAL A 376 6.58 2.17 3.06
C VAL A 376 5.56 1.16 3.61
N GLN A 377 5.06 1.42 4.81
CA GLN A 377 3.97 0.66 5.43
C GLN A 377 2.91 1.59 6.00
N GLY A 378 1.68 1.10 6.21
CA GLY A 378 0.59 1.86 6.82
C GLY A 378 0.15 3.05 5.99
N MET A 379 0.38 3.01 4.68
CA MET A 379 -0.11 4.01 3.74
C MET A 379 -1.58 3.73 3.41
N ALA A 380 -2.30 4.78 3.02
CA ALA A 380 -3.59 4.60 2.36
C ALA A 380 -3.37 4.35 0.86
N THR A 381 -4.20 3.50 0.27
CA THR A 381 -4.28 3.33 -1.19
C THR A 381 -5.67 3.64 -1.67
N VAL A 382 -5.77 4.08 -2.92
CA VAL A 382 -7.07 4.30 -3.56
C VAL A 382 -6.94 4.28 -5.08
N ARG A 383 -7.92 3.65 -5.74
CA ARG A 383 -8.03 3.67 -7.20
C ARG A 383 -8.34 5.06 -7.76
N TRP A 384 -7.61 5.44 -8.82
CA TRP A 384 -7.85 6.62 -9.64
C TRP A 384 -7.70 6.26 -11.13
N GLY A 385 -8.82 5.93 -11.79
CA GLY A 385 -8.81 5.41 -13.17
C GLY A 385 -8.04 4.09 -13.29
N ASN A 386 -7.01 4.08 -14.15
CA ASN A 386 -6.02 2.99 -14.31
C ASN A 386 -4.78 3.17 -13.40
N LYS A 387 -4.79 4.15 -12.50
CA LYS A 387 -3.72 4.38 -11.53
C LYS A 387 -4.20 4.06 -10.12
N VAL A 388 -3.25 3.87 -9.22
CA VAL A 388 -3.48 3.80 -7.77
C VAL A 388 -2.71 4.95 -7.12
N LEU A 389 -3.37 5.71 -6.26
CA LEU A 389 -2.71 6.71 -5.43
C LEU A 389 -2.31 6.06 -4.11
N LEU A 390 -1.07 6.29 -3.69
CA LEU A 390 -0.53 5.87 -2.40
C LEU A 390 -0.25 7.13 -1.59
N LEU A 391 -0.76 7.18 -0.35
CA LEU A 391 -0.70 8.37 0.49
C LEU A 391 -0.07 8.06 1.85
N GLY A 392 0.92 8.87 2.20
CA GLY A 392 1.57 8.84 3.50
C GLY A 392 2.22 7.51 3.83
N GLY A 393 1.91 6.97 5.00
CA GLY A 393 2.55 5.80 5.58
C GLY A 393 3.77 6.15 6.42
N MET A 394 4.59 5.13 6.66
CA MET A 394 5.79 5.20 7.48
C MET A 394 6.95 4.52 6.76
N ASN A 395 8.11 5.18 6.73
CA ASN A 395 9.31 4.68 6.07
C ASN A 395 10.15 3.77 6.99
N GLU A 396 11.27 3.28 6.48
CA GLU A 396 12.23 2.42 7.21
C GLU A 396 12.89 3.08 8.44
N ARG A 397 12.79 4.41 8.57
CA ARG A 397 13.30 5.19 9.71
C ARG A 397 12.23 5.50 10.75
N GLU A 398 11.04 4.89 10.60
CA GLU A 398 9.87 5.13 11.44
C GLU A 398 9.35 6.58 11.35
N GLU A 399 9.67 7.29 10.26
CA GLU A 399 9.16 8.62 9.99
C GLU A 399 7.82 8.52 9.25
N GLU A 400 6.78 9.17 9.76
CA GLU A 400 5.54 9.36 9.01
C GLU A 400 5.78 10.25 7.80
N LEU A 401 5.08 9.94 6.72
CA LEU A 401 5.20 10.59 5.43
C LEU A 401 3.93 11.40 5.11
N ASP A 402 4.11 12.49 4.39
CA ASP A 402 3.07 13.27 3.71
C ASP A 402 3.12 13.06 2.20
N ASP A 403 4.03 12.22 1.71
CA ASP A 403 4.21 11.90 0.31
C ASP A 403 2.92 11.34 -0.31
N VAL A 404 2.67 11.78 -1.54
CA VAL A 404 1.59 11.27 -2.39
C VAL A 404 2.20 10.84 -3.70
N ILE A 405 2.01 9.58 -4.08
CA ILE A 405 2.50 9.05 -5.35
C ILE A 405 1.36 8.41 -6.12
N SER A 406 1.32 8.64 -7.44
CA SER A 406 0.48 7.87 -8.35
C SER A 406 1.29 6.75 -8.96
N TYR A 407 0.77 5.53 -8.89
CA TYR A 407 1.32 4.34 -9.51
C TYR A 407 0.47 3.96 -10.73
N ASP A 408 1.09 3.94 -11.91
CA ASP A 408 0.44 3.49 -13.14
C ASP A 408 0.38 1.97 -13.19
N THR A 409 -0.83 1.39 -13.24
CA THR A 409 -0.99 -0.06 -13.09
C THR A 409 -0.59 -0.87 -14.33
N GLU A 410 -0.40 -0.23 -15.47
CA GLU A 410 0.01 -0.87 -16.72
C GLU A 410 1.53 -0.88 -16.86
N SER A 411 2.17 0.27 -16.64
CA SER A 411 3.63 0.44 -16.81
C SER A 411 4.42 0.22 -15.52
N GLY A 412 3.79 0.37 -14.36
CA GLY A 412 4.46 0.43 -13.06
C GLY A 412 5.24 1.71 -12.81
N GLU A 413 5.08 2.73 -13.66
CA GLU A 413 5.72 4.03 -13.46
C GLU A 413 5.07 4.78 -12.28
N THR A 414 5.92 5.40 -11.46
CA THR A 414 5.49 6.20 -10.31
C THR A 414 5.73 7.68 -10.55
N THR A 415 4.71 8.50 -10.30
CA THR A 415 4.80 9.96 -10.34
C THR A 415 4.53 10.54 -8.97
N ARG A 416 5.37 11.47 -8.50
CA ARG A 416 5.12 12.22 -7.27
C ARG A 416 4.07 13.30 -7.50
N LEU A 417 3.09 13.38 -6.61
CA LEU A 417 2.05 14.41 -6.59
C LEU A 417 2.33 15.40 -5.43
N PRO A 418 1.62 16.54 -5.36
CA PRO A 418 1.72 17.45 -4.23
C PRO A 418 1.51 16.73 -2.90
N ALA A 419 2.43 16.94 -1.96
CA ALA A 419 2.37 16.34 -0.63
C ALA A 419 1.17 16.85 0.18
N MET A 420 0.63 16.00 1.06
CA MET A 420 -0.40 16.37 2.03
C MET A 420 0.10 17.49 2.94
N LYS A 421 -0.80 18.29 3.53
CA LYS A 421 -0.37 19.34 4.48
C LYS A 421 0.16 18.74 5.77
N GLN A 422 -0.29 17.53 6.13
CA GLN A 422 0.12 16.83 7.33
C GLN A 422 0.68 15.44 6.98
N LYS A 423 1.67 15.02 7.77
CA LYS A 423 2.20 13.65 7.72
C LYS A 423 1.18 12.67 8.27
N ARG A 424 0.96 11.58 7.54
CA ARG A 424 -0.10 10.61 7.84
C ARG A 424 0.38 9.17 7.81
N GLY A 425 0.58 8.55 8.97
CA GLY A 425 0.85 7.11 9.13
C GLY A 425 -0.37 6.38 9.66
N GLY A 426 -0.68 5.20 9.12
CA GLY A 426 -1.86 4.43 9.53
C GLY A 426 -3.18 5.09 9.12
N CYS A 427 -3.17 5.88 8.05
CA CYS A 427 -4.32 6.61 7.55
C CYS A 427 -5.18 5.76 6.61
N CYS A 428 -6.37 6.26 6.29
CA CYS A 428 -7.22 5.76 5.21
C CYS A 428 -7.53 6.89 4.23
N ALA A 429 -7.86 6.52 3.00
CA ALA A 429 -8.23 7.46 1.96
C ALA A 429 -9.37 6.90 1.12
N VAL A 430 -10.19 7.80 0.57
CA VAL A 430 -11.29 7.46 -0.34
C VAL A 430 -11.28 8.42 -1.53
N ASN A 431 -11.65 7.92 -2.69
CA ASN A 431 -11.80 8.73 -3.91
C ASN A 431 -13.30 8.87 -4.18
N THR A 432 -13.82 10.07 -3.95
CA THR A 432 -15.24 10.37 -4.02
C THR A 432 -15.56 10.90 -5.41
N PRO A 433 -16.26 10.14 -6.27
CA PRO A 433 -16.59 10.59 -7.60
C PRO A 433 -17.56 11.78 -7.55
N THR A 434 -17.47 12.65 -8.54
CA THR A 434 -18.45 13.69 -8.82
C THR A 434 -19.41 13.19 -9.89
N VAL A 435 -20.70 13.23 -9.59
CA VAL A 435 -21.76 12.91 -10.54
C VAL A 435 -22.37 14.20 -11.05
N ASP A 436 -22.41 14.34 -12.37
CA ASP A 436 -23.23 15.37 -13.00
C ASP A 436 -24.69 14.92 -13.01
N THR A 437 -25.50 15.54 -12.16
CA THR A 437 -26.94 15.23 -12.07
C THR A 437 -27.77 15.78 -13.23
N SER A 438 -27.16 16.57 -14.12
CA SER A 438 -27.83 17.15 -15.28
C SER A 438 -27.74 16.31 -16.55
N SER A 439 -26.88 15.28 -16.59
CA SER A 439 -26.74 14.39 -17.75
C SER A 439 -27.46 13.06 -17.53
N THR A 440 -28.46 12.75 -18.36
CA THR A 440 -29.16 11.45 -18.41
C THR A 440 -28.27 10.30 -18.93
N CYS A 441 -27.01 10.57 -19.26
CA CYS A 441 -26.01 9.58 -19.67
C CYS A 441 -24.99 9.40 -18.55
N SER A 442 -25.15 8.32 -17.77
CA SER A 442 -24.39 8.02 -16.55
C SER A 442 -22.98 7.46 -16.78
N SER A 443 -22.24 7.89 -17.81
CA SER A 443 -20.94 7.29 -18.17
C SER A 443 -19.72 8.10 -17.81
N ASP A 444 -19.84 9.41 -17.58
CA ASP A 444 -18.68 10.28 -17.34
C ASP A 444 -18.59 10.71 -15.87
N THR A 445 -18.18 9.79 -15.00
CA THR A 445 -17.77 10.12 -13.63
C THR A 445 -16.34 10.67 -13.66
N SER A 446 -16.19 12.00 -13.68
CA SER A 446 -14.91 12.61 -13.36
C SER A 446 -14.59 12.33 -11.89
N THR A 447 -13.37 11.87 -11.61
CA THR A 447 -12.92 11.60 -10.24
C THR A 447 -12.20 12.85 -9.75
N ASP A 448 -12.95 13.76 -9.13
CA ASP A 448 -12.43 15.12 -8.86
C ASP A 448 -12.05 15.35 -7.38
N THR A 449 -12.23 14.39 -6.47
CA THR A 449 -11.84 14.61 -5.07
C THR A 449 -11.35 13.35 -4.37
N LEU A 450 -10.12 13.44 -3.88
CA LEU A 450 -9.48 12.47 -3.00
C LEU A 450 -9.54 12.99 -1.57
N VAL A 451 -9.99 12.16 -0.63
CA VAL A 451 -10.06 12.51 0.80
C VAL A 451 -9.09 11.62 1.56
N ALA A 452 -8.21 12.24 2.37
CA ALA A 452 -7.30 11.58 3.27
C ALA A 452 -7.69 11.89 4.72
N LEU A 453 -7.81 10.83 5.52
CA LEU A 453 -8.31 10.90 6.89
C LEU A 453 -7.18 10.65 7.90
N ALA A 454 -7.49 10.87 9.16
CA ALA A 454 -6.60 11.00 10.31
C ALA A 454 -5.40 10.03 10.43
N SER A 455 -4.41 10.43 11.24
CA SER A 455 -3.11 9.79 11.45
C SER A 455 -2.76 9.66 12.93
N LEU A 456 -1.79 8.79 13.24
CA LEU A 456 -1.16 8.56 14.55
C LEU A 456 -0.96 9.81 15.43
N ARG A 457 -0.63 10.96 14.83
CA ARG A 457 -0.39 12.22 15.56
C ARG A 457 -1.48 13.27 15.39
N ASN A 458 -2.29 13.18 14.34
CA ASN A 458 -3.34 14.14 13.98
C ASN A 458 -4.65 13.38 13.77
N LEU A 459 -5.25 13.00 14.90
CA LEU A 459 -6.26 11.95 14.95
C LEU A 459 -7.65 12.36 14.45
N ASN A 460 -7.94 13.64 14.23
CA ASN A 460 -9.26 14.07 13.72
C ASN A 460 -9.19 14.96 12.47
N THR A 461 -7.99 15.26 11.96
CA THR A 461 -7.86 16.15 10.81
C THR A 461 -8.16 15.42 9.51
N VAL A 462 -8.85 16.11 8.62
CA VAL A 462 -9.25 15.59 7.32
C VAL A 462 -8.80 16.56 6.26
N GLU A 463 -8.21 16.04 5.19
CA GLU A 463 -7.75 16.83 4.07
C GLU A 463 -8.32 16.27 2.78
N ARG A 464 -8.61 17.15 1.82
CA ARG A 464 -9.03 16.78 0.48
C ARG A 464 -8.04 17.31 -0.55
N TYR A 465 -7.77 16.52 -1.57
CA TYR A 465 -7.01 16.93 -2.74
C TYR A 465 -7.96 17.21 -3.89
N ASP A 466 -7.84 18.41 -4.45
CA ASP A 466 -8.57 18.86 -5.62
C ASP A 466 -7.67 18.65 -6.85
N PHE A 467 -8.11 17.79 -7.77
CA PHE A 467 -7.35 17.46 -8.98
C PHE A 467 -7.34 18.59 -10.01
N HIS A 468 -8.27 19.55 -9.92
CA HIS A 468 -8.30 20.72 -10.80
C HIS A 468 -7.33 21.80 -10.31
N SER A 469 -7.33 22.09 -9.01
CA SER A 469 -6.42 23.09 -8.45
C SER A 469 -5.04 22.54 -8.08
N HIS A 470 -4.84 21.22 -8.16
CA HIS A 470 -3.62 20.52 -7.71
C HIS A 470 -3.20 20.88 -6.27
N ALA A 471 -4.18 21.05 -5.38
CA ALA A 471 -3.92 21.53 -4.03
C ALA A 471 -4.71 20.76 -2.96
N TRP A 472 -4.05 20.59 -1.81
CA TRP A 472 -4.68 20.07 -0.61
C TRP A 472 -5.44 21.17 0.13
N GLN A 473 -6.63 20.84 0.63
CA GLN A 473 -7.51 21.73 1.38
C GLN A 473 -7.95 21.04 2.67
N ASP A 474 -8.09 21.79 3.75
CA ASP A 474 -8.59 21.22 5.01
C ASP A 474 -10.10 21.01 4.89
N MET A 475 -10.58 19.91 5.46
CA MET A 475 -11.99 19.61 5.62
C MET A 475 -12.37 19.69 7.11
N PRO A 476 -13.67 19.80 7.43
CA PRO A 476 -14.14 19.70 8.80
C PRO A 476 -13.60 18.42 9.48
N PRO A 477 -13.05 18.53 10.70
CA PRO A 477 -12.49 17.39 11.40
C PRO A 477 -13.57 16.36 11.74
N THR A 478 -13.19 15.09 11.85
CA THR A 478 -14.09 14.05 12.38
C THR A 478 -14.50 14.40 13.82
N ARG A 479 -15.69 13.95 14.24
CA ARG A 479 -16.16 14.20 15.61
C ARG A 479 -15.30 13.44 16.61
N GLU A 480 -14.98 12.19 16.29
CA GLU A 480 -14.09 11.36 17.12
C GLU A 480 -12.72 11.22 16.46
N ALA A 481 -11.69 11.41 17.29
CA ALA A 481 -10.29 11.27 16.93
C ALA A 481 -9.95 9.77 16.78
N ARG A 482 -9.41 9.37 15.63
CA ARG A 482 -9.14 7.97 15.26
C ARG A 482 -7.88 7.80 14.41
N GLU A 483 -7.11 6.75 14.68
CA GLU A 483 -6.05 6.20 13.80
C GLU A 483 -6.41 4.77 13.38
N PHE A 484 -5.79 4.25 12.32
CA PHE A 484 -6.03 2.87 11.84
C PHE A 484 -7.51 2.55 11.61
N CYS A 485 -8.27 3.58 11.24
CA CYS A 485 -9.66 3.47 10.81
C CYS A 485 -9.72 3.03 9.35
N THR A 486 -10.90 2.66 8.90
CA THR A 486 -11.17 2.32 7.51
C THR A 486 -12.33 3.16 6.98
N ALA A 487 -12.43 3.34 5.67
CA ALA A 487 -13.40 4.23 5.07
C ALA A 487 -13.90 3.69 3.74
N VAL A 488 -15.17 3.97 3.43
CA VAL A 488 -15.81 3.62 2.16
C VAL A 488 -16.53 4.82 1.58
N VAL A 489 -16.60 4.89 0.25
CA VAL A 489 -17.48 5.84 -0.45
C VAL A 489 -18.92 5.35 -0.30
N SER A 490 -19.84 6.28 -0.06
CA SER A 490 -21.28 5.96 -0.01
C SER A 490 -21.81 5.75 -1.45
N PRO A 491 -22.50 4.63 -1.74
CA PRO A 491 -22.94 4.27 -3.09
C PRO A 491 -23.88 5.28 -3.73
N VAL A 492 -24.73 5.99 -2.97
CA VAL A 492 -25.62 7.06 -3.41
C VAL A 492 -25.94 7.93 -2.19
N ASN A 493 -26.24 9.22 -2.40
CA ASN A 493 -26.82 10.11 -1.39
C ASN A 493 -28.18 9.58 -0.91
N PHE A 494 -28.20 8.53 -0.08
CA PHE A 494 -29.42 8.06 0.58
C PHE A 494 -29.77 9.10 1.65
N GLU A 495 -30.94 9.71 1.52
CA GLU A 495 -31.50 10.62 2.50
C GLU A 495 -31.97 9.79 3.70
N LEU A 496 -31.38 10.04 4.87
CA LEU A 496 -31.95 9.56 6.12
C LEU A 496 -33.23 10.37 6.34
N GLU A 497 -34.39 9.80 6.00
CA GLU A 497 -35.67 10.37 6.46
C GLU A 497 -35.63 10.40 7.99
N GLN A 498 -35.78 11.61 8.56
CA GLN A 498 -35.64 11.89 10.00
C GLN A 498 -36.76 11.28 10.84
#